data_AF-A0A9C9WCI6-F1
#
_entry.id   AF-A0A9C9WCI6-F1
#
_cell.length_a   1.000
_cell.length_b   1.000
_cell.length_c   1.000
_cell.angle_alpha   90.00
_cell.angle_beta   90.00
_cell.angle_gamma   90.00
#
_symmetry.space_group_name_H-M   'P 1'
#
loop_
_entity.id
_entity.type
_entity.pdbx_description
1 polymer ?
#
loop_
_entity_poly.entity_id
_entity_poly.type
_entity_poly.pdbx_seq_one_letter_code
_entity_poly.pdbx_strand_id
1 'polypeptide(L)'
;MAGHSKWANIQHRKGAQDAKRGKLFTKLIREITVAARLGGGDPAANPRLRAAIDKALGANMTKDTIERAVKRGSGNLEGADYQEIRYEGYGPGGVAVMVDSMTDNRNRTVAEVRHAFTKCGGNLGTEGSVAYLFTKKGILSFPAG
;
A
#
# COMPACT_ATOMS: atom_id res chain seq x y z
N MET A 1 -32.00 -23.58 -9.10
CA MET A 1 -31.73 -24.30 -7.84
C MET A 1 -30.22 -24.40 -7.64
N ALA A 2 -29.65 -23.69 -6.67
CA ALA A 2 -28.26 -23.87 -6.25
C ALA A 2 -28.16 -25.11 -5.34
N GLY A 3 -28.34 -26.29 -5.93
CA GLY A 3 -28.13 -27.56 -5.26
C GLY A 3 -26.67 -28.01 -5.43
N HIS A 4 -26.03 -28.40 -4.33
CA HIS A 4 -24.77 -29.17 -4.27
C HIS A 4 -23.39 -28.51 -4.35
N SER A 5 -23.22 -27.21 -4.11
CA SER A 5 -21.84 -26.67 -3.94
C SER A 5 -21.69 -25.51 -2.96
N LYS A 6 -22.41 -25.56 -1.82
CA LYS A 6 -22.22 -24.60 -0.70
C LYS A 6 -20.73 -24.42 -0.37
N TRP A 7 -19.97 -25.52 -0.37
CA TRP A 7 -18.52 -25.48 -0.18
C TRP A 7 -17.78 -24.74 -1.29
N ALA A 8 -18.02 -25.04 -2.58
CA ALA A 8 -17.33 -24.38 -3.70
C ALA A 8 -17.58 -22.87 -3.70
N ASN A 9 -18.81 -22.43 -3.46
CA ASN A 9 -19.14 -21.01 -3.35
C ASN A 9 -18.43 -20.33 -2.16
N ILE A 10 -18.36 -21.00 -1.01
CA ILE A 10 -17.60 -20.52 0.15
C ILE A 10 -16.11 -20.45 -0.19
N GLN A 11 -15.56 -21.46 -0.86
CA GLN A 11 -14.15 -21.55 -1.24
C GLN A 11 -13.76 -20.42 -2.20
N HIS A 12 -14.54 -20.17 -3.27
CA HIS A 12 -14.27 -19.08 -4.20
C HIS A 12 -14.34 -17.71 -3.52
N ARG A 13 -15.38 -17.48 -2.69
CA ARG A 13 -15.54 -16.22 -1.95
C ARG A 13 -14.40 -16.00 -0.97
N LYS A 14 -14.05 -17.02 -0.18
CA LYS A 14 -12.96 -16.96 0.80
C LYS A 14 -11.62 -16.77 0.11
N GLY A 15 -11.33 -17.47 -0.99
CA GLY A 15 -10.11 -17.31 -1.77
C GLY A 15 -9.92 -15.89 -2.31
N ALA A 16 -10.99 -15.27 -2.81
CA ALA A 16 -10.93 -13.87 -3.26
C ALA A 16 -10.68 -12.89 -2.08
N GLN A 17 -11.26 -13.14 -0.91
CA GLN A 17 -11.04 -12.35 0.29
C GLN A 17 -9.61 -12.50 0.83
N ASP A 18 -9.09 -13.74 0.87
CA ASP A 18 -7.73 -14.03 1.28
C ASP A 18 -6.71 -13.41 0.32
N ALA A 19 -6.95 -13.44 -0.99
CA ALA A 19 -6.10 -12.76 -1.97
C ALA A 19 -6.09 -11.24 -1.79
N LYS A 20 -7.24 -10.62 -1.50
CA LYS A 20 -7.33 -9.18 -1.17
C LYS A 20 -6.57 -8.87 0.13
N ARG A 21 -6.72 -9.70 1.16
CA ARG A 21 -6.01 -9.55 2.45
C ARG A 21 -4.50 -9.71 2.28
N GLY A 22 -4.04 -10.68 1.49
CA GLY A 22 -2.63 -10.85 1.18
C GLY A 22 -2.01 -9.60 0.53
N LYS A 23 -2.70 -9.00 -0.45
CA LYS A 23 -2.26 -7.73 -1.08
C LYS A 23 -2.18 -6.58 -0.06
N LEU A 24 -3.16 -6.48 0.85
CA LEU A 24 -3.15 -5.48 1.92
C LEU A 24 -1.98 -5.70 2.88
N PHE A 25 -1.72 -6.94 3.28
CA PHE A 25 -0.64 -7.29 4.20
C PHE A 25 0.72 -6.91 3.64
N THR A 26 0.96 -7.19 2.35
CA THR A 26 2.21 -6.79 1.69
C THR A 26 2.41 -5.27 1.71
N LYS A 27 1.35 -4.49 1.50
CA LYS A 27 1.43 -3.01 1.58
C LYS A 27 1.75 -2.53 2.99
N LEU A 28 1.10 -3.09 4.00
CA LEU A 28 1.32 -2.74 5.40
C LEU A 28 2.74 -3.11 5.87
N ILE A 29 3.25 -4.28 5.50
CA ILE A 29 4.63 -4.70 5.83
C ILE A 29 5.64 -3.72 5.25
N ARG A 30 5.45 -3.29 4.00
CA ARG A 30 6.33 -2.30 3.35
C ARG A 30 6.27 -0.96 4.06
N GLU A 31 5.08 -0.46 4.40
CA GLU A 31 4.91 0.80 5.13
C GLU A 31 5.59 0.76 6.50
N ILE A 32 5.43 -0.32 7.27
CA ILE A 32 6.10 -0.50 8.57
C ILE A 32 7.62 -0.50 8.41
N THR A 33 8.12 -1.23 7.40
CA THR A 33 9.55 -1.36 7.13
C THR A 33 10.17 0.01 6.81
N VAL A 34 9.53 0.80 5.92
CA VAL A 34 10.04 2.13 5.56
C VAL A 34 9.87 3.14 6.69
N ALA A 35 8.75 3.12 7.41
CA ALA A 35 8.57 3.99 8.57
C ALA A 35 9.66 3.74 9.63
N ALA A 36 9.97 2.47 9.93
CA ALA A 36 11.04 2.11 10.85
C ALA A 36 12.44 2.47 10.34
N ARG A 37 12.67 2.40 9.01
CA ARG A 37 13.93 2.84 8.39
C ARG A 37 14.14 4.35 8.49
N LEU A 38 13.09 5.15 8.25
CA LEU A 38 13.19 6.61 8.22
C LEU A 38 13.24 7.24 9.62
N GLY A 39 12.51 6.69 10.59
CA GLY A 39 12.34 7.30 11.92
C GLY A 39 12.78 6.42 13.08
N GLY A 40 13.46 5.31 12.82
CA GLY A 40 13.86 4.34 13.84
C GLY A 40 12.75 3.36 14.23
N GLY A 41 13.15 2.25 14.84
CA GLY A 41 12.27 1.12 15.17
C GLY A 41 11.41 1.29 16.42
N ASP A 42 11.48 2.42 17.12
CA ASP A 42 10.68 2.71 18.31
C ASP A 42 9.39 3.45 17.95
N PRO A 43 8.19 2.83 18.11
CA PRO A 43 6.91 3.49 17.85
C PRO A 43 6.58 4.66 18.79
N ALA A 44 7.24 4.75 19.96
CA ALA A 44 7.06 5.88 20.87
C ALA A 44 7.74 7.15 20.32
N ALA A 45 8.93 7.01 19.73
CA ALA A 45 9.67 8.08 19.08
C ALA A 45 9.29 8.33 17.60
N ASN A 46 8.54 7.41 16.97
CA ASN A 46 8.21 7.47 15.54
C ASN A 46 6.68 7.46 15.29
N PRO A 47 6.05 8.64 15.11
CA PRO A 47 4.61 8.74 14.87
C PRO A 47 4.13 8.05 13.59
N ARG A 48 4.98 8.01 12.55
CA ARG A 48 4.65 7.33 11.28
C ARG A 48 4.58 5.82 11.49
N LEU A 49 5.56 5.27 12.20
CA LEU A 49 5.59 3.85 12.55
C LEU A 49 4.38 3.46 13.41
N ARG A 50 4.03 4.29 14.40
CA ARG A 50 2.83 4.08 15.22
C ARG A 50 1.57 3.97 14.37
N ALA A 51 1.33 4.94 13.49
CA ALA A 51 0.16 4.92 12.60
C ALA A 51 0.15 3.71 11.66
N ALA A 52 1.32 3.24 11.20
CA ALA A 52 1.43 2.03 10.38
C ALA A 52 1.11 0.75 11.17
N ILE A 53 1.57 0.66 12.42
CA ILE A 53 1.28 -0.45 13.34
C ILE A 53 -0.22 -0.49 13.65
N ASP A 54 -0.83 0.64 13.97
CA ASP A 54 -2.26 0.73 14.28
C ASP A 54 -3.12 0.25 13.09
N LYS A 55 -2.77 0.67 11.86
CA LYS A 55 -3.41 0.18 10.64
C LYS A 55 -3.24 -1.32 10.43
N ALA A 56 -2.07 -1.87 10.77
CA ALA A 56 -1.81 -3.30 10.64
C ALA A 56 -2.59 -4.14 11.66
N LEU A 57 -2.68 -3.67 12.90
CA LEU A 57 -3.51 -4.28 13.94
C LEU A 57 -5.00 -4.21 13.56
N GLY A 58 -5.47 -3.07 13.04
CA GLY A 58 -6.83 -2.93 12.51
C GLY A 58 -7.15 -3.88 11.35
N ALA A 59 -6.14 -4.33 10.61
CA ALA A 59 -6.26 -5.35 9.56
C ALA A 59 -6.08 -6.80 10.05
N ASN A 60 -6.00 -7.04 11.37
CA ASN A 60 -5.74 -8.33 12.00
C ASN A 60 -4.38 -8.96 11.62
N MET A 61 -3.34 -8.14 11.40
CA MET A 61 -1.97 -8.65 11.25
C MET A 61 -1.42 -9.08 12.61
N THR A 62 -0.70 -10.21 12.66
CA THR A 62 -0.13 -10.72 13.92
C THR A 62 1.03 -9.84 14.41
N LYS A 63 1.18 -9.73 15.73
CA LYS A 63 2.26 -8.94 16.35
C LYS A 63 3.65 -9.36 15.87
N ASP A 64 3.91 -10.66 15.78
CA ASP A 64 5.16 -11.20 15.28
C ASP A 64 5.46 -10.75 13.82
N THR A 65 4.45 -10.72 12.93
CA THR A 65 4.65 -10.20 11.56
C THR A 65 5.03 -8.72 11.57
N ILE A 66 4.40 -7.93 12.43
CA ILE A 66 4.68 -6.50 12.60
C ILE A 66 6.12 -6.32 13.14
N GLU A 67 6.49 -7.02 14.20
CA GLU A 67 7.83 -6.95 14.81
C GLU A 67 8.93 -7.33 13.82
N ARG A 68 8.73 -8.37 13.01
CA ARG A 68 9.67 -8.73 11.93
C ARG A 68 9.82 -7.61 10.90
N ALA A 69 8.73 -6.94 10.53
CA ALA A 69 8.77 -5.81 9.60
C ALA A 69 9.52 -4.61 10.22
N VAL A 70 9.31 -4.32 11.51
CA VAL A 70 10.06 -3.28 12.24
C VAL A 70 11.55 -3.59 12.27
N LYS A 71 11.93 -4.82 12.66
CA LYS A 71 13.34 -5.27 12.70
C LYS A 71 14.02 -5.18 11.33
N ARG A 72 13.28 -5.47 10.25
CA ARG A 72 13.77 -5.30 8.88
C ARG A 72 14.03 -3.85 8.52
N GLY A 73 13.16 -2.94 8.96
CA GLY A 73 13.31 -1.51 8.72
C GLY A 73 14.45 -0.88 9.52
N SER A 74 14.63 -1.31 10.78
CA SER A 74 15.63 -0.76 11.70
C SER A 74 17.07 -1.24 11.46
N GLY A 75 17.33 -1.99 10.38
CA GLY A 75 18.67 -2.49 10.04
C GLY A 75 19.10 -3.76 10.78
N ASN A 76 18.21 -4.40 11.55
CA ASN A 76 18.52 -5.67 12.24
C ASN A 76 18.41 -6.89 11.32
N LEU A 77 17.94 -6.71 10.08
CA LEU A 77 17.88 -7.73 9.03
C LEU A 77 18.28 -7.08 7.70
N GLU A 78 19.02 -7.79 6.84
CA GLU A 78 19.23 -7.36 5.45
C GLU A 78 17.88 -7.20 4.75
N GLY A 79 17.69 -6.06 4.08
CA GLY A 79 16.43 -5.75 3.42
C GLY A 79 16.64 -4.83 2.24
N ALA A 80 15.83 -5.03 1.18
CA ALA A 80 15.89 -4.23 -0.04
C ALA A 80 15.73 -2.73 0.26
N ASP A 81 16.38 -1.89 -0.56
CA ASP A 81 16.25 -0.43 -0.46
C ASP A 81 14.92 0.04 -1.04
N TYR A 82 13.88 0.09 -0.20
CA TYR A 82 12.57 0.58 -0.59
C TYR A 82 12.56 2.11 -0.58
N GLN A 83 12.24 2.69 -1.73
CA GLN A 83 12.12 4.13 -1.93
C GLN A 83 10.66 4.50 -2.20
N GLU A 84 10.26 5.67 -1.74
CA GLU A 84 8.97 6.27 -2.04
C GLU A 84 9.04 7.06 -3.34
N ILE A 85 8.13 6.75 -4.26
CA ILE A 85 8.07 7.38 -5.57
C ILE A 85 6.62 7.71 -5.88
N ARG A 86 6.40 8.95 -6.30
CA ARG A 86 5.11 9.43 -6.79
C ARG A 86 5.10 9.42 -8.31
N TYR A 87 4.06 8.83 -8.87
CA TYR A 87 3.76 8.90 -10.29
C TYR A 87 2.51 9.73 -10.51
N GLU A 88 2.50 10.50 -11.58
CA GLU A 88 1.44 11.42 -11.92
C GLU A 88 0.97 11.15 -13.35
N GLY A 89 -0.32 11.31 -13.63
CA GLY A 89 -0.84 11.08 -14.97
C GLY A 89 -2.33 11.36 -15.09
N TYR A 90 -2.87 11.05 -16.26
CA TYR A 90 -4.27 11.27 -16.61
C TYR A 90 -4.92 9.96 -17.03
N GLY A 91 -6.14 9.74 -16.57
CA GLY A 91 -7.01 8.64 -17.00
C GLY A 91 -8.01 9.07 -18.09
N PRO A 92 -8.96 8.18 -18.45
CA PRO A 92 -10.05 8.50 -19.36
C PRO A 92 -10.80 9.78 -18.97
N GLY A 93 -11.13 10.61 -19.96
CA GLY A 93 -11.84 11.87 -19.72
C GLY A 93 -10.99 12.94 -19.01
N GLY A 94 -9.66 12.80 -18.98
CA GLY A 94 -8.77 13.82 -18.39
C GLY A 94 -8.73 13.80 -16.87
N VAL A 95 -9.17 12.71 -16.22
CA VAL A 95 -9.14 12.58 -14.77
C VAL A 95 -7.70 12.54 -14.28
N ALA A 96 -7.35 13.46 -13.37
CA ALA A 96 -6.05 13.51 -12.74
C ALA A 96 -5.85 12.32 -11.77
N VAL A 97 -4.72 11.62 -11.89
CA VAL A 97 -4.38 10.45 -11.08
C VAL A 97 -2.99 10.60 -10.47
N MET A 98 -2.90 10.39 -9.16
CA MET A 98 -1.65 10.35 -8.42
C MET A 98 -1.45 8.96 -7.82
N VAL A 99 -0.29 8.36 -8.05
CA VAL A 99 0.04 7.00 -7.62
C VAL A 99 1.29 7.05 -6.73
N ASP A 100 1.06 7.03 -5.42
CA ASP A 100 2.12 6.86 -4.43
C ASP A 100 2.53 5.39 -4.36
N SER A 101 3.81 5.14 -4.58
CA SER A 101 4.39 3.81 -4.67
C SER A 101 5.59 3.67 -3.74
N MET A 102 5.81 2.44 -3.28
CA MET A 102 6.98 2.06 -2.51
C MET A 102 7.64 0.86 -3.19
N THR A 103 8.86 1.05 -3.68
CA THR A 103 9.52 0.08 -4.56
C THR A 103 11.02 0.01 -4.30
N ASP A 104 11.58 -1.17 -4.52
CA ASP A 104 13.01 -1.45 -4.57
C ASP A 104 13.58 -1.34 -5.99
N ASN A 105 12.73 -1.08 -6.98
CA ASN A 105 13.14 -0.94 -8.38
C ASN A 105 12.22 0.05 -9.11
N ARG A 106 12.71 1.29 -9.29
CA ARG A 106 12.00 2.36 -9.99
C ARG A 106 11.65 2.01 -11.44
N ASN A 107 12.56 1.35 -12.16
CA ASN A 107 12.39 1.04 -13.58
C ASN A 107 11.29 -0.01 -13.81
N ARG A 108 11.21 -1.03 -12.94
CA ARG A 108 10.12 -2.01 -12.97
C ARG A 108 8.79 -1.33 -12.67
N THR A 109 8.72 -0.53 -11.61
CA THR A 109 7.48 0.10 -11.18
C THR A 109 6.96 1.11 -12.19
N VAL A 110 7.82 1.96 -12.77
CA VAL A 110 7.38 2.91 -13.79
C VAL A 110 6.84 2.21 -15.05
N ALA A 111 7.43 1.07 -15.44
CA ALA A 111 6.94 0.28 -16.57
C ALA A 111 5.56 -0.33 -16.29
N GLU A 112 5.36 -0.91 -15.11
CA GLU A 112 4.06 -1.46 -14.69
C GLU A 112 2.98 -0.37 -14.59
N VAL A 113 3.31 0.78 -13.98
CA VAL A 113 2.39 1.92 -13.86
C VAL A 113 2.03 2.44 -15.25
N ARG A 114 3.02 2.69 -16.12
CA ARG A 114 2.78 3.14 -17.49
C ARG A 114 1.89 2.16 -18.25
N HIS A 115 2.16 0.86 -18.14
CA HIS A 115 1.34 -0.17 -18.77
C HIS A 115 -0.12 -0.11 -18.31
N ALA A 116 -0.36 0.09 -17.01
CA ALA A 116 -1.71 0.23 -16.48
C ALA A 116 -2.45 1.46 -17.02
N PHE A 117 -1.78 2.62 -17.10
CA PHE A 117 -2.35 3.82 -17.71
C PHE A 117 -2.71 3.59 -19.19
N THR A 118 -1.77 3.09 -19.98
CA THR A 118 -1.98 2.84 -21.42
C THR A 118 -3.12 1.85 -21.66
N LYS A 119 -3.17 0.76 -20.88
CA LYS A 119 -4.23 -0.26 -21.02
C LYS A 119 -5.62 0.27 -20.71
N CYS A 120 -5.71 1.29 -19.85
CA CYS A 120 -6.96 1.93 -19.47
C CYS A 120 -7.24 3.23 -20.22
N GLY A 121 -6.56 3.52 -21.34
CA GLY A 121 -6.81 4.72 -22.15
C GLY A 121 -6.35 6.04 -21.50
N GLY A 122 -5.37 5.96 -20.60
CA GLY A 122 -4.71 7.10 -19.99
C GLY A 122 -3.21 7.17 -20.32
N ASN A 123 -2.52 8.13 -19.71
CA ASN A 123 -1.09 8.33 -19.88
C ASN A 123 -0.40 8.72 -18.58
N LEU A 124 0.84 8.26 -18.42
CA LEU A 124 1.73 8.72 -17.36
C LEU A 124 2.32 10.08 -17.77
N GLY A 125 2.21 11.07 -16.90
CA GLY A 125 2.76 12.41 -17.05
C GLY A 125 4.13 12.59 -16.38
N THR A 126 4.57 13.84 -16.32
CA THR A 126 5.77 14.24 -15.58
C THR A 126 5.42 14.59 -14.13
N GLU A 127 6.44 14.65 -13.28
CA GLU A 127 6.31 15.20 -11.94
C GLU A 127 5.74 16.62 -11.99
N GLY A 128 4.77 16.93 -11.12
CA GLY A 128 4.08 18.22 -11.07
C GLY A 128 2.93 18.40 -12.07
N SER A 129 2.68 17.42 -12.96
CA SER A 129 1.63 17.53 -13.98
C SER A 129 0.21 17.58 -13.42
N VAL A 130 -0.04 16.95 -12.27
CA VAL A 130 -1.34 16.98 -11.58
C VAL A 130 -1.21 17.31 -10.10
N ALA A 131 0.01 17.33 -9.54
CA ALA A 131 0.22 17.53 -8.10
C ALA A 131 -0.46 18.78 -7.54
N TYR A 132 -0.49 19.88 -8.30
CA TYR A 132 -1.12 21.14 -7.89
C TYR A 132 -2.65 21.04 -7.72
N LEU A 133 -3.30 20.01 -8.28
CA LEU A 133 -4.73 19.74 -8.11
C LEU A 133 -5.04 19.05 -6.77
N PHE A 134 -4.03 18.53 -6.06
CA PHE A 134 -4.22 17.76 -4.83
C PHE A 134 -3.55 18.46 -3.65
N THR A 135 -4.26 18.50 -2.51
CA THR A 135 -3.71 18.98 -1.24
C THR A 135 -3.62 17.84 -0.24
N LYS A 136 -2.42 17.57 0.30
CA LYS A 136 -2.24 16.56 1.35
C LYS A 136 -2.85 17.08 2.66
N LYS A 137 -3.93 16.42 3.12
CA LYS A 137 -4.62 16.71 4.39
C LYS A 137 -4.78 15.43 5.22
N GLY A 138 -4.67 15.53 6.54
CA GLY A 138 -5.03 14.44 7.45
C GLY A 138 -6.54 14.31 7.53
N ILE A 139 -7.06 13.07 7.53
CA ILE A 139 -8.49 12.78 7.67
C ILE A 139 -8.68 11.93 8.92
N LEU A 140 -9.52 12.42 9.84
CA LEU A 140 -9.96 11.71 11.04
C LEU A 140 -11.44 11.37 10.87
N SER A 141 -11.76 10.07 10.82
CA SER A 141 -13.13 9.58 10.63
C SER A 141 -13.58 8.84 11.89
N PHE A 142 -14.76 9.21 12.40
CA PHE A 142 -15.40 8.58 13.55
C PHE A 142 -16.70 7.88 13.10
N PRO A 143 -17.11 6.76 13.73
CA PRO A 143 -18.39 6.14 13.44
C PRO A 143 -19.55 7.06 13.82
N ALA A 144 -20.74 6.82 13.22
CA ALA A 144 -21.96 7.45 13.70
C ALA A 144 -22.23 7.00 15.15
N GLY A 145 -22.62 7.96 16.00
CA GLY A 145 -22.92 7.74 17.41
C GLY A 145 -24.22 7.00 17.66
#